data_AF-A0A2D7ZIT0-F1
#
_entry.id   AF-A0A2D7ZIT0-F1
#
_cell.length_a   1.000
_cell.length_b   1.000
_cell.length_c   1.000
_cell.angle_alpha   90.00
_cell.angle_beta   90.00
_cell.angle_gamma   90.00
#
_symmetry.space_group_name_H-M   'P 1'
#
loop_
_entity.id
_entity.type
_entity.pdbx_description
1 polymer ?
#
loop_
_entity_poly.entity_id
_entity_poly.type
_entity_poly.pdbx_seq_one_letter_code
_entity_poly.pdbx_strand_id
1 'polypeptide(L)'
;MYRFHIAASTLFKLTSSWRARCGNDSEALYIYTAFLLASAAEAVKSVSMDEDDSGAAITATLSAFSISSMTGIPRETVRRKLRILVERGLITPGPGSAFSLTLAREEISDFVRRAQPLETPYDWEALQ
;
A
#
# COMPACT_ATOMS: atom_id res chain seq x y z
N MET A 1 18.29 4.47 15.00
CA MET A 1 18.57 4.73 13.58
C MET A 1 18.46 3.47 12.71
N TYR A 2 19.19 2.38 13.01
CA TYR A 2 19.24 1.16 12.17
C TYR A 2 17.88 0.55 11.76
N ARG A 3 16.94 0.39 12.72
CA ARG A 3 15.61 -0.19 12.44
C ARG A 3 14.74 0.67 11.50
N PHE A 4 14.91 1.99 11.53
CA PHE A 4 14.17 2.91 10.67
C PHE A 4 14.63 2.83 9.21
N HIS A 5 15.95 2.77 8.97
CA HIS A 5 16.51 2.59 7.62
C HIS A 5 16.09 1.27 6.99
N ILE A 6 16.08 0.18 7.78
CA ILE A 6 15.58 -1.12 7.34
C ILE A 6 14.11 -1.01 6.92
N ALA A 7 13.25 -0.41 7.75
CA ALA A 7 11.83 -0.26 7.41
C ALA A 7 11.62 0.61 6.14
N ALA A 8 12.34 1.72 6.02
CA ALA A 8 12.24 2.62 4.86
C ALA A 8 12.72 1.95 3.56
N SER A 9 13.83 1.22 3.59
CA SER A 9 14.36 0.50 2.43
C SER A 9 13.44 -0.62 1.96
N THR A 10 12.88 -1.38 2.91
CA THR A 10 11.88 -2.40 2.62
C THR A 10 10.65 -1.78 1.96
N LEU A 11 10.07 -0.71 2.55
CA LEU A 11 8.94 0.02 1.96
C LEU A 11 9.23 0.52 0.53
N PHE A 12 10.45 1.01 0.27
CA PHE A 12 10.84 1.47 -1.06
C PHE A 12 10.93 0.34 -2.09
N LYS A 13 11.55 -0.81 -1.74
CA LYS A 13 11.56 -1.99 -2.63
C LYS A 13 10.15 -2.47 -2.94
N LEU A 14 9.30 -2.49 -1.91
CA LEU A 14 7.93 -2.96 -2.03
C LEU A 14 7.11 -2.08 -2.97
N THR A 15 7.14 -0.76 -2.76
CA THR A 15 6.47 0.20 -3.65
C THR A 15 7.03 0.15 -5.07
N SER A 16 8.35 -0.02 -5.23
CA SER A 16 8.99 -0.18 -6.55
C SER A 16 8.51 -1.42 -7.29
N SER A 17 8.25 -2.53 -6.58
CA SER A 17 7.74 -3.78 -7.18
C SER A 17 6.34 -3.61 -7.79
N TRP A 18 5.54 -2.68 -7.27
CA TRP A 18 4.19 -2.41 -7.78
C TRP A 18 4.14 -1.41 -8.91
N ARG A 19 5.26 -0.74 -9.23
CA ARG A 19 5.34 0.27 -10.29
C ARG A 19 4.84 -0.28 -11.64
N ALA A 20 5.28 -1.48 -12.00
CA ALA A 20 4.86 -2.13 -13.25
C ALA A 20 3.36 -2.46 -13.24
N ARG A 21 2.83 -2.97 -12.12
CA ARG A 21 1.39 -3.25 -11.96
C ARG A 21 0.55 -1.97 -12.05
N CYS A 22 1.09 -0.85 -11.57
CA CYS A 22 0.48 0.47 -11.70
C CYS A 22 0.69 1.10 -13.09
N GLY A 23 1.20 0.36 -14.08
CA GLY A 23 1.42 0.84 -15.45
C GLY A 23 2.52 1.90 -15.55
N ASN A 24 3.50 1.86 -14.65
CA ASN A 24 4.59 2.83 -14.55
C ASN A 24 4.13 4.28 -14.30
N ASP A 25 2.92 4.44 -13.75
CA ASP A 25 2.31 5.72 -13.43
C ASP A 25 2.49 6.03 -11.94
N SER A 26 3.17 7.13 -11.63
CA SER A 26 3.50 7.51 -10.23
C SER A 26 2.26 7.87 -9.43
N GLU A 27 1.28 8.56 -10.01
CA GLU A 27 0.03 8.90 -9.34
C GLU A 27 -0.76 7.63 -8.99
N ALA A 28 -0.87 6.67 -9.93
CA ALA A 28 -1.51 5.39 -9.69
C ALA A 28 -0.78 4.60 -8.59
N LEU A 29 0.56 4.65 -8.57
CA LEU A 29 1.36 4.01 -7.53
C LEU A 29 1.11 4.63 -6.16
N TYR A 30 1.06 5.96 -6.05
CA TYR A 30 0.76 6.63 -4.79
C TYR A 30 -0.66 6.32 -4.30
N ILE A 31 -1.64 6.29 -5.20
CA ILE A 31 -3.02 5.91 -4.87
C ILE A 31 -3.07 4.46 -4.37
N TYR A 32 -2.40 3.52 -5.05
CA TYR A 32 -2.35 2.14 -4.62
C TYR A 32 -1.66 1.98 -3.26
N THR A 33 -0.58 2.73 -3.03
CA THR A 33 0.13 2.74 -1.76
C THR A 33 -0.77 3.25 -0.62
N ALA A 34 -1.67 4.20 -0.87
CA ALA A 34 -2.64 4.65 0.13
C ALA A 34 -3.58 3.51 0.59
N PHE A 35 -4.01 2.63 -0.32
CA PHE A 35 -4.79 1.44 0.04
C PHE A 35 -3.99 0.48 0.91
N LEU A 36 -2.73 0.21 0.54
CA LEU A 36 -1.87 -0.71 1.27
C LEU A 36 -1.58 -0.22 2.70
N LEU A 37 -1.37 1.09 2.86
CA LEU A 37 -1.20 1.70 4.17
C LEU A 37 -2.49 1.64 4.99
N ALA A 38 -3.64 1.86 4.36
CA ALA A 38 -4.94 1.71 5.03
C ALA A 38 -5.18 0.25 5.46
N SER A 39 -4.83 -0.73 4.62
CA SER A 39 -4.90 -2.17 4.97
C SER A 39 -3.96 -2.51 6.11
N ALA A 40 -2.72 -1.99 6.09
CA ALA A 40 -1.77 -2.19 7.19
C ALA A 40 -2.28 -1.58 8.51
N ALA A 41 -2.89 -0.40 8.46
CA ALA A 41 -3.49 0.22 9.63
C ALA A 41 -4.66 -0.62 10.18
N GLU A 42 -5.49 -1.18 9.31
CA GLU A 42 -6.59 -2.07 9.71
C GLU A 42 -6.08 -3.38 10.31
N ALA A 43 -5.01 -3.94 9.75
CA ALA A 43 -4.34 -5.13 10.30
C ALA A 43 -3.81 -4.90 11.73
N VAL A 44 -3.27 -3.70 12.01
CA VAL A 44 -2.78 -3.36 13.35
C VAL A 44 -3.94 -3.24 14.35
N LYS A 45 -5.09 -2.70 13.91
CA LYS A 45 -6.28 -2.61 14.76
C LYS A 45 -6.84 -3.99 15.10
N SER A 46 -6.93 -4.90 14.12
CA SER A 46 -7.49 -6.24 14.36
C SER A 46 -6.66 -7.05 15.36
N VAL A 47 -5.32 -6.97 15.28
CA VAL A 47 -4.41 -7.58 16.27
C VAL A 47 -4.62 -7.02 17.68
N SER A 48 -5.07 -5.78 17.80
CA SER A 48 -5.29 -5.13 19.09
C SER A 48 -6.66 -5.45 19.71
N MET A 49 -7.58 -6.04 18.94
CA MET A 49 -8.99 -6.19 19.33
C MET A 49 -9.42 -7.64 19.58
N ASP A 50 -8.80 -8.67 19.00
CA ASP A 50 -9.12 -10.09 19.25
C ASP A 50 -7.97 -11.06 18.90
N GLU A 51 -7.75 -12.09 19.73
CA GLU A 51 -6.78 -13.19 19.50
C GLU A 51 -7.35 -14.34 18.61
N ASP A 52 -8.67 -14.36 18.35
CA ASP A 52 -9.34 -15.56 17.81
C ASP A 52 -9.74 -15.48 16.32
N ASP A 53 -9.67 -14.31 15.67
CA ASP A 53 -9.97 -14.13 14.24
C ASP A 53 -8.69 -14.03 13.38
N SER A 54 -7.80 -15.01 13.56
CA SER A 54 -6.47 -15.03 12.93
C SER A 54 -6.50 -15.33 11.42
N GLY A 55 -7.66 -15.61 10.83
CA GLY A 55 -7.82 -16.05 9.44
C GLY A 55 -8.58 -15.10 8.51
N ALA A 56 -9.20 -14.03 9.00
CA ALA A 56 -9.98 -13.13 8.15
C ALA A 56 -9.10 -12.28 7.21
N ALA A 57 -9.55 -12.13 5.96
CA ALA A 57 -8.91 -11.24 4.99
C ALA A 57 -9.03 -9.78 5.43
N ILE A 58 -7.95 -9.02 5.30
CA ILE A 58 -7.92 -7.61 5.69
C ILE A 58 -8.43 -6.77 4.52
N THR A 59 -9.50 -6.01 4.75
CA THR A 59 -10.09 -5.14 3.73
C THR A 59 -9.98 -3.68 4.13
N ALA A 60 -9.40 -2.86 3.27
CA ALA A 60 -9.41 -1.41 3.40
C ALA A 60 -10.29 -0.78 2.33
N THR A 61 -11.09 0.21 2.71
CA THR A 61 -11.99 0.93 1.81
C THR A 61 -11.70 2.42 1.83
N LEU A 62 -11.45 3.02 0.68
CA LEU A 62 -11.13 4.45 0.52
C LEU A 62 -11.98 5.07 -0.58
N SER A 63 -12.30 6.35 -0.41
CA SER A 63 -13.00 7.14 -1.44
C SER A 63 -12.02 7.98 -2.25
N ALA A 64 -12.42 8.41 -3.45
CA ALA A 64 -11.63 9.37 -4.21
C ALA A 64 -11.39 10.69 -3.46
N PHE A 65 -12.31 11.07 -2.57
CA PHE A 65 -12.16 12.25 -1.71
C PHE A 65 -11.07 12.06 -0.67
N SER A 66 -11.10 10.96 0.09
CA SER A 66 -10.09 10.69 1.12
C SER A 66 -8.69 10.56 0.52
N ILE A 67 -8.56 9.89 -0.63
CA ILE A 67 -7.29 9.76 -1.35
C ILE A 67 -6.78 11.12 -1.83
N SER A 68 -7.64 11.94 -2.44
CA SER A 68 -7.27 13.29 -2.89
C SER A 68 -6.79 14.16 -1.73
N SER A 69 -7.49 14.10 -0.59
CA SER A 69 -7.10 14.81 0.63
C SER A 69 -5.74 14.35 1.18
N MET A 70 -5.50 13.04 1.22
CA MET A 70 -4.25 12.47 1.73
C MET A 70 -3.04 12.71 0.83
N THR A 71 -3.24 12.71 -0.49
CA THR A 71 -2.14 12.70 -1.48
C THR A 71 -1.92 14.06 -2.15
N GLY A 72 -2.88 14.98 -2.05
CA GLY A 72 -2.88 16.23 -2.82
C GLY A 72 -3.19 16.06 -4.32
N ILE A 73 -3.39 14.82 -4.80
CA ILE A 73 -3.71 14.57 -6.20
C ILE A 73 -5.14 15.06 -6.48
N PRO A 74 -5.39 15.80 -7.59
CA PRO A 74 -6.71 16.29 -7.93
C PRO A 74 -7.76 15.17 -8.00
N ARG A 75 -8.96 15.41 -7.49
CA ARG A 75 -10.00 14.39 -7.34
C ARG A 75 -10.37 13.70 -8.66
N GLU A 76 -10.43 14.43 -9.77
CA GLU A 76 -10.72 13.81 -11.07
C GLU A 76 -9.58 12.90 -11.54
N THR A 77 -8.33 13.31 -11.32
CA THR A 77 -7.16 12.45 -11.54
C THR A 77 -7.27 11.17 -10.71
N VAL A 78 -7.57 11.29 -9.42
CA VAL A 78 -7.79 10.13 -8.53
C VAL A 78 -8.88 9.21 -9.09
N ARG A 79 -10.05 9.74 -9.47
CA ARG A 79 -11.15 8.93 -10.05
C ARG A 79 -10.74 8.21 -11.32
N ARG A 80 -9.96 8.85 -12.19
CA ARG A 80 -9.42 8.24 -13.41
C ARG A 80 -8.43 7.12 -13.08
N LYS A 81 -7.49 7.35 -12.16
CA LYS A 81 -6.52 6.32 -11.76
C LYS A 81 -7.18 5.14 -11.03
N LEU A 82 -8.19 5.39 -10.20
CA LEU A 82 -8.96 4.33 -9.53
C LEU A 82 -9.61 3.38 -10.54
N ARG A 83 -10.20 3.91 -11.63
CA ARG A 83 -10.72 3.09 -12.74
C ARG A 83 -9.64 2.21 -13.37
N ILE A 84 -8.47 2.79 -13.66
CA ILE A 84 -7.32 2.06 -14.20
C ILE A 84 -6.84 0.96 -13.23
N LEU A 85 -6.81 1.22 -11.93
CA LEU A 85 -6.42 0.24 -10.91
C LEU A 85 -7.44 -0.90 -10.81
N VAL A 86 -8.74 -0.62 -10.95
CA VAL A 86 -9.80 -1.63 -11.03
C VAL A 86 -9.64 -2.49 -12.28
N GLU A 87 -9.45 -1.87 -13.45
CA GLU A 87 -9.24 -2.58 -14.73
C GLU A 87 -8.03 -3.52 -14.67
N ARG A 88 -7.03 -3.20 -13.86
CA ARG A 88 -5.83 -4.02 -13.64
C ARG A 88 -5.97 -5.03 -12.50
N GLY A 89 -7.13 -5.13 -11.87
CA GLY A 89 -7.40 -6.06 -10.76
C GLY A 89 -6.60 -5.77 -9.49
N LEU A 90 -6.15 -4.53 -9.30
CA LEU A 90 -5.39 -4.12 -8.12
C LEU A 90 -6.29 -3.75 -6.94
N ILE A 91 -7.49 -3.24 -7.24
CA ILE A 91 -8.52 -2.87 -6.26
C ILE A 91 -9.88 -3.24 -6.86
N THR A 92 -10.93 -3.26 -6.03
CA THR A 92 -12.30 -3.53 -6.46
C THR A 92 -13.21 -2.34 -6.14
N PRO A 93 -14.35 -2.18 -6.85
CA PRO A 93 -15.39 -1.26 -6.42
C PRO A 93 -15.90 -1.64 -5.02
N GLY A 94 -16.00 -0.65 -4.14
CA GLY A 94 -16.53 -0.79 -2.79
C GLY A 94 -17.97 -0.26 -2.69
N PRO A 95 -18.53 -0.21 -1.47
CA PRO A 95 -19.86 0.35 -1.26
C PRO A 95 -19.95 1.84 -1.65
N GLY A 96 -21.03 2.19 -2.35
CA GLY A 96 -21.29 3.56 -2.80
C GLY A 96 -20.30 4.04 -3.87
N SER A 97 -19.50 5.06 -3.55
CA SER A 97 -18.47 5.64 -4.45
C SER A 97 -17.03 5.32 -4.02
N ALA A 98 -16.89 4.39 -3.07
CA ALA A 98 -15.60 3.95 -2.57
C ALA A 98 -15.03 2.80 -3.40
N PHE A 99 -13.77 2.50 -3.13
CA PHE A 99 -13.03 1.38 -3.68
C PHE A 99 -12.39 0.63 -2.53
N SER A 100 -12.10 -0.65 -2.73
CA SER A 100 -11.60 -1.54 -1.70
C SER A 100 -10.39 -2.32 -2.16
N LEU A 101 -9.47 -2.58 -1.23
CA LEU A 101 -8.38 -3.52 -1.37
C LEU A 101 -8.55 -4.59 -0.29
N THR A 102 -8.71 -5.82 -0.72
CA THR A 102 -8.74 -7.00 0.16
C THR A 102 -7.45 -7.78 -0.04
N LEU A 103 -6.75 -8.05 1.04
CA LEU A 103 -5.53 -8.86 1.04
C LEU A 103 -5.74 -10.05 1.97
N ALA A 104 -5.43 -11.25 1.48
CA ALA A 104 -5.37 -12.41 2.35
C ALA A 104 -4.22 -12.24 3.35
N ARG A 105 -4.39 -12.71 4.58
CA ARG A 105 -3.39 -12.56 5.63
C ARG A 105 -2.11 -13.32 5.29
N GLU A 106 -2.25 -14.46 4.61
CA GLU A 106 -1.15 -15.25 4.05
C GLU A 106 -0.36 -14.43 3.02
N GLU A 107 -1.04 -13.71 2.12
CA GLU A 107 -0.37 -12.86 1.13
C GLU A 107 0.44 -11.76 1.80
N ILE A 108 -0.08 -11.16 2.88
CA ILE A 108 0.63 -10.15 3.68
C ILE A 108 1.84 -10.78 4.37
N SER A 109 1.67 -11.93 5.02
CA SER A 109 2.74 -12.65 5.73
C SER A 109 3.86 -13.07 4.77
N ASP A 110 3.51 -13.68 3.65
CA ASP A 110 4.46 -14.12 2.62
C ASP A 110 5.13 -12.93 1.94
N PHE A 111 4.42 -11.82 1.79
CA PHE A 111 4.98 -10.59 1.28
C PHE A 111 5.99 -9.97 2.24
N VAL A 112 5.64 -9.83 3.53
CA VAL A 112 6.56 -9.34 4.58
C VAL A 112 7.79 -10.25 4.70
N ARG A 113 7.60 -11.57 4.61
CA ARG A 113 8.68 -12.56 4.67
C ARG A 113 9.63 -12.46 3.47
N ARG A 114 9.11 -12.21 2.27
CA ARG A 114 9.90 -12.05 1.04
C ARG A 114 10.58 -10.70 0.92
N ALA A 115 10.09 -9.69 1.64
CA ALA A 115 10.64 -8.35 1.60
C ALA A 115 11.98 -8.29 2.35
N GLN A 116 13.07 -8.69 1.69
CA GLN A 116 14.41 -8.52 2.25
C GLN A 116 14.77 -7.01 2.29
N PRO A 117 15.22 -6.48 3.44
CA PRO A 117 15.74 -5.11 3.53
C PRO A 117 16.83 -4.84 2.49
N LEU A 118 17.08 -3.58 2.15
CA LEU A 118 18.37 -3.27 1.50
C LEU A 118 19.48 -3.58 2.53
N GLU A 119 20.47 -4.38 2.16
CA GLU A 119 21.62 -4.64 3.03
C GLU A 119 22.44 -3.36 3.22
N THR A 120 22.35 -2.76 4.41
CA THR A 120 23.28 -1.76 4.99
C THR A 120 23.48 -0.45 4.19
N PRO A 121 23.99 0.61 4.85
CA PRO A 121 23.55 1.97 4.60
C PRO A 121 24.15 2.53 3.32
N TYR A 122 23.36 3.38 2.65
CA TYR A 122 23.87 4.28 1.64
C TYR A 122 25.00 5.10 2.28
N ASP A 123 26.22 4.94 1.77
CA ASP A 123 27.38 5.72 2.22
C ASP A 123 27.15 7.18 1.82
N TRP A 124 26.56 7.95 2.73
CA TRP A 124 26.25 9.34 2.52
C TRP A 124 27.51 10.22 2.54
N GLU A 125 28.63 9.70 3.06
CA GLU A 125 29.95 10.36 3.04
C GLU A 125 30.60 10.27 1.65
N ALA A 126 30.27 9.25 0.85
CA ALA A 126 30.76 9.09 -0.52
C ALA A 126 30.11 10.04 -1.56
N LEU A 127 29.13 10.86 -1.15
CA LEU A 127 28.42 11.81 -2.02
C LEU A 127 28.73 13.29 -1.72
N GLN A 128 29.63 13.58 -0.78
CA GLN A 128 30.16 14.93 -0.52
C GLN A 128 31.48 15.14 -1.29
#